data_AF-A0A4U8TCD2-F1
#
_entry.id   AF-A0A4U8TCD2-F1
#
_cell.length_a   1.000
_cell.length_b   1.000
_cell.length_c   1.000
_cell.angle_alpha   90.00
_cell.angle_beta   90.00
_cell.angle_gamma   90.00
#
_symmetry.space_group_name_H-M   'P 1'
#
loop_
_entity.id
_entity.type
_entity.pdbx_description
1 polymer ?
#
loop_
_entity_poly.entity_id
_entity_poly.type
_entity_poly.pdbx_seq_one_letter_code
_entity_poly.pdbx_strand_id
1 'polypeptide(L)'
;MQNLQDSNSIKSKNTESKSPKISTNLAWAMVLLGGMIECFWVSGLKYSSNFLEYSLTALGIAASFCCMILALKRIEVSVCYAVFVGIGTAGVVIGEMAFFDERFSSLKVGLIAILIAGVIGLKLVSKESENADTSVLADTLEKDFGLDEIEQKLAQIDSKNTDSIESKNAACERKNGGQK
;
A
#
# COMPACT_ATOMS: atom_id res chain seq x y z
N MET A 1 38.37 39.17 13.91
CA MET A 1 37.70 37.97 14.44
C MET A 1 36.35 38.36 15.05
N GLN A 2 35.31 38.62 14.23
CA GLN A 2 33.89 38.75 14.63
C GLN A 2 33.08 39.29 13.44
N ASN A 3 32.88 38.51 12.36
CA ASN A 3 31.82 38.84 11.38
C ASN A 3 31.55 37.78 10.30
N LEU A 4 31.58 36.48 10.61
CA LEU A 4 31.18 35.45 9.64
C LEU A 4 30.38 34.29 10.25
N GLN A 5 29.84 34.45 11.46
CA GLN A 5 29.10 33.39 12.15
C GLN A 5 27.57 33.61 12.18
N ASP A 6 27.09 34.77 11.77
CA ASP A 6 25.65 35.10 11.85
C ASP A 6 24.84 34.71 10.60
N SER A 7 25.48 34.47 9.46
CA SER A 7 24.78 34.12 8.21
C SER A 7 24.33 32.65 8.14
N ASN A 8 24.95 31.75 8.91
CA ASN A 8 24.58 30.33 8.95
C ASN A 8 23.48 30.00 9.98
N SER A 9 23.08 30.96 10.83
CA SER A 9 22.03 30.74 11.83
C SER A 9 20.61 31.02 11.32
N ILE A 10 20.44 31.50 10.08
CA ILE A 10 19.12 31.83 9.50
C ILE A 10 18.62 30.74 8.54
N LYS A 11 19.40 29.68 8.27
CA LYS A 11 18.99 28.60 7.35
C LYS A 11 18.42 27.34 8.00
N SER A 12 18.05 27.38 9.27
CA SER A 12 17.50 26.22 9.99
C SER A 12 16.14 26.45 10.65
N LYS A 13 15.49 27.59 10.40
CA LYS A 13 14.19 27.90 11.00
C LYS A 13 13.05 27.61 10.03
N ASN A 14 12.32 26.54 10.34
CA ASN A 14 10.88 26.40 10.11
C ASN A 14 10.39 26.00 8.71
N THR A 15 10.92 24.91 8.17
CA THR A 15 10.11 24.03 7.29
C THR A 15 10.31 22.56 7.67
N GLU A 16 10.25 22.25 8.97
CA GLU A 16 9.57 21.01 9.34
C GLU A 16 8.11 21.18 8.91
N SER A 17 7.83 20.92 7.62
CA SER A 17 6.50 20.50 7.25
C SER A 17 6.29 19.26 8.10
N LYS A 18 5.50 19.40 9.16
CA LYS A 18 4.85 18.30 9.84
C LYS A 18 3.93 17.69 8.79
N SER A 19 4.51 16.97 7.85
CA SER A 19 3.79 16.17 6.90
C SER A 19 2.88 15.32 7.77
N PRO A 20 1.55 15.48 7.70
CA PRO A 20 0.69 14.55 8.40
C PRO A 20 1.07 13.20 7.82
N LYS A 21 1.78 12.38 8.61
CA LYS A 21 1.97 10.98 8.29
C LYS A 21 0.55 10.43 8.28
N ILE A 22 -0.08 10.42 7.11
CA ILE A 22 -1.36 9.74 6.90
C ILE A 22 -1.02 8.29 7.19
N SER A 23 -1.32 7.82 8.40
CA SER A 23 -1.13 6.41 8.72
C SER A 23 -2.08 5.60 7.86
N THR A 24 -1.75 4.35 7.56
CA THR A 24 -2.66 3.44 6.85
C THR A 24 -4.02 3.41 7.54
N ASN A 25 -4.05 3.46 8.88
CA ASN A 25 -5.27 3.56 9.68
C ASN A 25 -6.09 4.83 9.38
N LEU A 26 -5.43 5.98 9.21
CA LEU A 26 -6.11 7.23 8.87
C LEU A 26 -6.67 7.20 7.43
N ALA A 27 -5.97 6.56 6.50
CA ALA A 27 -6.48 6.34 5.14
C ALA A 27 -7.76 5.50 5.16
N TRP A 28 -7.76 4.37 5.89
CA TRP A 28 -8.97 3.56 6.07
C TRP A 28 -10.11 4.34 6.75
N ALA A 29 -9.80 5.14 7.79
CA ALA A 29 -10.79 5.99 8.43
C ALA A 29 -11.38 7.05 7.47
N MET A 30 -10.57 7.62 6.57
CA MET A 30 -11.04 8.54 5.53
C MET A 30 -11.96 7.86 4.51
N VAL A 31 -11.70 6.60 4.13
CA VAL A 31 -12.61 5.83 3.26
C VAL A 31 -13.94 5.57 3.97
N LEU A 32 -13.91 5.12 5.22
CA LEU A 32 -15.12 4.89 6.01
C LEU A 32 -15.94 6.18 6.19
N LEU A 33 -15.27 7.28 6.52
CA LEU A 33 -15.91 8.58 6.68
C LEU A 33 -16.48 9.09 5.35
N GLY A 34 -15.74 8.92 4.25
CA GLY A 34 -16.20 9.23 2.90
C GLY A 34 -17.46 8.44 2.52
N GLY A 35 -17.47 7.13 2.76
CA GLY A 35 -18.64 6.28 2.51
C GLY A 35 -19.86 6.62 3.40
N MET A 36 -19.63 7.11 4.62
CA MET A 36 -20.74 7.64 5.45
C MET A 36 -21.31 8.94 4.88
N ILE A 37 -20.44 9.88 4.46
CA ILE A 37 -20.85 11.12 3.79
C ILE A 37 -21.59 10.80 2.48
N GLU A 38 -21.20 9.72 1.79
CA GLU A 38 -21.88 9.20 0.62
C GLU A 38 -23.35 8.88 0.86
N CYS A 39 -23.65 8.15 1.93
CA CYS A 39 -25.02 7.83 2.28
C CYS A 39 -25.88 9.11 2.46
N PHE A 40 -25.30 10.17 3.02
CA PHE A 40 -25.98 11.46 3.21
C PHE A 40 -26.24 12.20 1.89
N TRP A 41 -25.25 12.33 1.00
CA TRP A 41 -25.45 13.05 -0.27
C TRP A 41 -26.26 12.26 -1.28
N VAL A 42 -26.16 10.92 -1.30
CA VAL A 42 -27.01 10.06 -2.15
C VAL A 42 -28.47 10.21 -1.76
N SER A 43 -28.76 10.21 -0.45
CA SER A 43 -30.10 10.53 0.05
C SER A 43 -30.52 11.95 -0.34
N GLY A 44 -29.60 12.92 -0.22
CA GLY A 44 -29.81 14.31 -0.65
C GLY A 44 -30.23 14.44 -2.12
N LEU A 45 -29.62 13.70 -3.05
CA LEU A 45 -30.01 13.71 -4.47
C LEU A 45 -31.47 13.28 -4.68
N LYS A 46 -31.97 12.37 -3.83
CA LYS A 46 -33.34 11.85 -3.95
C LYS A 46 -34.40 12.84 -3.47
N TYR A 47 -34.06 13.72 -2.53
CA TYR A 47 -34.99 14.67 -1.91
C TYR A 47 -34.73 16.15 -2.25
N SER A 48 -33.65 16.44 -2.97
CA SER A 48 -33.26 17.81 -3.31
C SER A 48 -34.26 18.46 -4.27
N SER A 49 -34.98 19.45 -3.76
CA SER A 49 -36.00 20.22 -4.47
C SER A 49 -35.59 21.68 -4.70
N ASN A 50 -34.64 22.19 -3.91
CA ASN A 50 -34.16 23.57 -3.98
C ASN A 50 -32.73 23.68 -4.56
N PHE A 51 -32.40 24.81 -5.21
CA PHE A 51 -31.05 25.05 -5.74
C PHE A 51 -29.94 25.02 -4.66
N LEU A 52 -30.28 25.45 -3.44
CA LEU A 52 -29.40 25.35 -2.27
C LEU A 52 -29.11 23.90 -1.85
N GLU A 53 -30.11 23.01 -1.93
CA GLU A 53 -29.96 21.60 -1.60
C GLU A 53 -29.08 20.88 -2.64
N TYR A 54 -29.21 21.24 -3.92
CA TYR A 54 -28.32 20.75 -4.97
C TYR A 54 -26.88 21.19 -4.76
N SER A 55 -26.64 22.45 -4.37
CA SER A 55 -25.30 22.94 -4.05
C SER A 55 -24.70 22.21 -2.84
N LEU A 56 -25.50 21.94 -1.81
CA LEU A 56 -25.03 21.20 -0.63
C LEU A 56 -24.70 19.74 -0.97
N THR A 57 -25.51 19.12 -1.83
CA THR A 57 -25.28 17.76 -2.32
C THR A 57 -24.02 17.68 -3.19
N ALA A 58 -23.82 18.65 -4.08
CA ALA A 58 -22.60 18.76 -4.90
C ALA A 58 -21.34 18.93 -4.03
N LEU A 59 -21.42 19.73 -2.97
CA LEU A 59 -20.33 19.87 -1.99
C LEU A 59 -20.07 18.55 -1.24
N GLY A 60 -21.13 17.82 -0.88
CA GLY A 60 -21.03 16.49 -0.26
C GLY A 60 -20.33 15.48 -1.16
N ILE A 61 -20.67 15.46 -2.46
CA ILE A 61 -19.99 14.63 -3.47
C ILE A 61 -18.50 15.00 -3.51
N ALA A 62 -18.18 16.28 -3.67
CA ALA A 62 -16.80 16.74 -3.75
C ALA A 62 -15.98 16.36 -2.49
N ALA A 63 -16.56 16.54 -1.30
CA ALA A 63 -15.94 16.17 -0.04
C ALA A 63 -15.70 14.65 0.06
N SER A 64 -16.71 13.85 -0.26
CA SER A 64 -16.64 12.39 -0.25
C SER A 64 -15.55 11.85 -1.19
N PHE A 65 -15.53 12.34 -2.43
CA PHE A 65 -14.51 11.97 -3.41
C PHE A 65 -13.12 12.45 -2.99
N CYS A 66 -12.99 13.64 -2.40
CA CYS A 66 -11.70 14.14 -1.91
C CYS A 66 -11.14 13.21 -0.82
N CYS A 67 -11.96 12.78 0.14
CA CYS A 67 -11.57 11.81 1.16
C CYS A 67 -11.11 10.48 0.56
N MET A 68 -11.84 9.96 -0.43
CA MET A 68 -11.46 8.73 -1.14
C MET A 68 -10.12 8.90 -1.86
N ILE A 69 -9.95 9.96 -2.65
CA ILE A 69 -8.72 10.24 -3.41
C ILE A 69 -7.50 10.35 -2.48
N LEU A 70 -7.68 10.94 -1.29
CA LEU A 70 -6.60 10.99 -0.29
C LEU A 70 -6.22 9.60 0.23
N ALA A 71 -7.18 8.68 0.37
CA ALA A 71 -6.92 7.31 0.78
C ALA A 71 -6.22 6.46 -0.31
N LEU A 72 -6.48 6.76 -1.59
CA LEU A 72 -5.79 6.12 -2.73
C LEU A 72 -4.27 6.33 -2.70
N LYS A 73 -3.76 7.34 -1.99
CA LYS A 73 -2.31 7.54 -1.80
C LYS A 73 -1.64 6.49 -0.92
N ARG A 74 -2.41 5.62 -0.27
CA ARG A 74 -1.94 4.63 0.71
C ARG A 74 -2.46 3.23 0.49
N ILE A 75 -3.61 3.07 -0.16
CA ILE A 75 -4.29 1.79 -0.38
C ILE A 75 -4.45 1.62 -1.89
N GLU A 76 -4.39 0.38 -2.39
CA GLU A 76 -4.71 0.06 -3.77
C GLU A 76 -6.07 0.65 -4.20
N VAL A 77 -6.09 1.19 -5.42
CA VAL A 77 -7.27 1.86 -5.98
C VAL A 77 -8.47 0.92 -6.07
N SER A 78 -8.22 -0.32 -6.47
CA SER A 78 -9.23 -1.39 -6.58
C SER A 78 -9.92 -1.65 -5.24
N VAL A 79 -9.13 -1.91 -4.18
CA VAL A 79 -9.63 -2.19 -2.84
C VAL A 79 -10.38 -0.99 -2.26
N CYS A 80 -9.84 0.22 -2.44
CA CYS A 80 -10.45 1.44 -1.93
C CYS A 80 -11.83 1.69 -2.55
N TYR A 81 -11.95 1.56 -3.88
CA TYR A 81 -13.22 1.75 -4.58
C TYR A 81 -14.25 0.68 -4.22
N ALA A 82 -13.82 -0.59 -4.13
CA ALA A 82 -14.69 -1.71 -3.75
C ALA A 82 -15.31 -1.51 -2.35
N VAL A 83 -14.51 -1.04 -1.38
CA VAL A 83 -14.99 -0.76 -0.02
C VAL A 83 -15.87 0.48 0.02
N PHE A 84 -15.49 1.55 -0.71
CA PHE A 84 -16.27 2.78 -0.81
C PHE A 84 -17.69 2.49 -1.33
N VAL A 85 -17.81 1.86 -2.51
CA VAL A 85 -19.10 1.50 -3.11
C VAL A 85 -19.88 0.50 -2.25
N GLY A 86 -19.20 -0.46 -1.62
CA GLY A 86 -19.85 -1.45 -0.75
C GLY A 86 -20.53 -0.81 0.46
N ILE A 87 -19.86 0.13 1.13
CA ILE A 87 -20.41 0.86 2.28
C ILE A 87 -21.54 1.79 1.84
N GLY A 88 -21.35 2.55 0.75
CA GLY A 88 -22.37 3.43 0.21
C GLY A 88 -23.64 2.67 -0.16
N THR A 89 -23.51 1.57 -0.90
CA THR A 89 -24.66 0.73 -1.31
C THR A 89 -25.36 0.12 -0.11
N ALA A 90 -24.61 -0.47 0.82
CA ALA A 90 -25.19 -1.05 2.03
C ALA A 90 -25.89 0.01 2.89
N GLY A 91 -25.25 1.15 3.12
CA GLY A 91 -25.77 2.24 3.94
C GLY A 91 -27.02 2.89 3.34
N VAL A 92 -27.04 3.13 2.03
CA VAL A 92 -28.23 3.66 1.34
C VAL A 92 -29.37 2.66 1.39
N VAL A 93 -29.14 1.37 1.10
CA VAL A 93 -30.22 0.38 1.12
C VAL A 93 -30.77 0.17 2.54
N ILE A 94 -29.90 0.11 3.56
CA ILE A 94 -30.33 0.04 4.96
C ILE A 94 -31.09 1.31 5.36
N GLY A 95 -30.60 2.48 4.95
CA GLY A 95 -31.26 3.76 5.16
C GLY A 95 -32.64 3.81 4.51
N GLU A 96 -32.77 3.37 3.27
CA GLU A 96 -34.04 3.29 2.57
C GLU A 96 -35.02 2.34 3.26
N MET A 97 -34.56 1.14 3.67
CA MET A 97 -35.40 0.20 4.43
C MET A 97 -35.89 0.80 5.75
N ALA A 98 -35.02 1.52 6.47
CA ALA A 98 -35.34 2.11 7.77
C ALA A 98 -36.27 3.33 7.65
N PHE A 99 -36.11 4.18 6.63
CA PHE A 99 -36.88 5.42 6.47
C PHE A 99 -38.18 5.23 5.69
N PHE A 100 -38.24 4.32 4.72
CA PHE A 100 -39.43 4.12 3.88
C PHE A 100 -40.34 2.98 4.35
N ASP A 101 -39.98 2.26 5.42
CA ASP A 101 -40.72 1.08 5.93
C ASP A 101 -41.08 0.09 4.81
N GLU A 102 -40.22 0.03 3.80
CA GLU A 102 -40.45 -0.75 2.59
C GLU A 102 -40.24 -2.24 2.91
N ARG A 103 -41.06 -3.13 2.33
CA ARG A 103 -40.95 -4.57 2.60
C ARG A 103 -39.51 -5.04 2.44
N PHE A 104 -38.95 -5.59 3.50
CA PHE A 104 -37.65 -6.26 3.52
C PHE A 104 -37.59 -7.30 2.41
N SER A 105 -37.08 -6.90 1.25
CA SER A 105 -36.88 -7.81 0.14
C SER A 105 -35.64 -8.62 0.46
N SER A 106 -35.83 -9.89 0.84
CA SER A 106 -34.74 -10.84 1.09
C SER A 106 -33.73 -10.89 -0.07
N LEU A 107 -34.19 -10.58 -1.29
CA LEU A 107 -33.35 -10.49 -2.48
C LEU A 107 -32.37 -9.30 -2.44
N LYS A 108 -32.80 -8.12 -1.97
CA LYS A 108 -31.91 -6.94 -1.80
C LYS A 108 -30.80 -7.25 -0.79
N VAL A 109 -31.14 -7.92 0.31
CA VAL A 109 -30.18 -8.33 1.34
C VAL A 109 -29.21 -9.37 0.81
N GLY A 110 -29.69 -10.36 0.05
CA GLY A 110 -28.84 -11.36 -0.60
C GLY A 110 -27.84 -10.74 -1.58
N LEU A 111 -28.26 -9.74 -2.36
CA LEU A 111 -27.38 -9.00 -3.29
C LEU A 111 -26.29 -8.22 -2.54
N ILE A 112 -26.62 -7.57 -1.42
CA ILE A 112 -25.65 -6.89 -0.57
C ILE A 112 -24.65 -7.88 0.04
N ALA A 113 -25.11 -9.04 0.48
CA ALA A 113 -24.23 -10.08 1.02
C ALA A 113 -23.23 -10.58 -0.04
N ILE A 114 -23.69 -10.80 -1.28
CA ILE A 114 -22.83 -11.16 -2.40
C ILE A 114 -21.84 -10.03 -2.73
N LEU A 115 -22.29 -8.77 -2.69
CA LEU A 115 -21.42 -7.60 -2.91
C LEU A 115 -20.29 -7.58 -1.87
N ILE A 116 -20.61 -7.67 -0.58
CA ILE A 116 -19.63 -7.67 0.50
C ILE A 116 -18.67 -8.86 0.37
N ALA A 117 -19.17 -10.05 0.02
CA ALA A 117 -18.34 -11.21 -0.26
C ALA A 117 -17.36 -10.97 -1.43
N GLY A 118 -17.81 -10.30 -2.49
CA GLY A 118 -16.97 -9.90 -3.62
C GLY A 118 -15.86 -8.91 -3.23
N VAL A 119 -16.19 -7.91 -2.40
CA VAL A 119 -15.21 -6.93 -1.89
C VAL A 119 -14.14 -7.62 -1.03
N ILE A 120 -14.56 -8.54 -0.16
CA ILE A 120 -13.63 -9.30 0.68
C ILE A 120 -12.75 -10.22 -0.18
N GLY A 121 -13.34 -10.92 -1.17
CA GLY A 121 -12.60 -11.76 -2.11
C GLY A 121 -11.54 -10.99 -2.88
N LEU A 122 -11.89 -9.81 -3.39
CA LEU A 122 -10.95 -8.94 -4.11
C LEU A 122 -9.81 -8.47 -3.21
N LYS A 123 -10.10 -8.11 -1.95
CA LYS A 123 -9.09 -7.72 -0.97
C LYS A 123 -8.11 -8.85 -0.63
N LEU A 124 -8.57 -10.11 -0.65
CA LEU A 124 -7.70 -11.28 -0.41
C LEU A 124 -6.77 -11.53 -1.60
N VAL A 125 -7.29 -11.45 -2.83
CA VAL A 125 -6.50 -11.62 -4.06
C VAL A 125 -5.45 -10.52 -4.21
N SER A 126 -5.80 -9.26 -3.95
CA SER A 126 -4.85 -8.15 -3.99
C SER A 126 -3.62 -8.35 -3.08
N LYS A 127 -3.79 -9.00 -1.92
CA LYS A 127 -2.68 -9.28 -0.99
C LYS A 127 -1.72 -10.36 -1.52
N GLU A 128 -2.20 -11.25 -2.36
CA GLU A 128 -1.40 -12.30 -3.00
C GLU A 128 -0.58 -11.73 -4.16
N SER A 129 -1.16 -10.86 -5.01
CA SER A 129 -0.46 -10.28 -6.17
C SER A 129 0.78 -9.48 -5.76
N GLU A 130 0.71 -8.66 -4.71
CA GLU A 130 1.86 -7.87 -4.24
C GLU A 130 3.07 -8.76 -3.84
N ASN A 131 2.80 -9.92 -3.23
CA ASN A 131 3.84 -10.86 -2.82
C ASN A 131 4.32 -11.72 -3.98
N ALA A 132 3.40 -12.18 -4.83
CA ALA A 132 3.71 -12.99 -6.00
C ALA A 132 4.53 -12.21 -7.04
N ASP A 133 4.16 -10.96 -7.34
CA ASP A 133 4.90 -10.13 -8.30
C ASP A 133 6.32 -9.85 -7.80
N THR A 134 6.49 -9.62 -6.49
CA THR A 134 7.82 -9.39 -5.89
C THR A 134 8.69 -10.64 -5.90
N SER A 135 8.15 -11.82 -5.61
CA SER A 135 8.90 -13.08 -5.68
C SER A 135 9.20 -13.51 -7.12
N VAL A 136 8.27 -13.28 -8.05
CA VAL A 136 8.47 -13.57 -9.47
C VAL A 136 9.52 -12.65 -10.08
N LEU A 137 9.54 -11.36 -9.71
CA LEU A 137 10.59 -10.43 -10.11
C LEU A 137 11.93 -10.81 -9.48
N ALA A 138 11.97 -11.25 -8.22
CA ALA A 138 13.19 -11.76 -7.60
C ALA A 138 13.71 -13.00 -8.35
N ASP A 139 12.85 -13.98 -8.62
CA ASP A 139 13.18 -15.20 -9.38
C ASP A 139 13.62 -14.92 -10.82
N THR A 140 13.06 -13.86 -11.43
CA THR A 140 13.41 -13.43 -12.80
C THR A 140 14.74 -12.69 -12.79
N LEU A 141 14.97 -11.80 -11.82
CA LEU A 141 16.22 -11.07 -11.68
C LEU A 141 17.38 -11.98 -11.28
N GLU A 142 17.16 -13.00 -10.45
CA GLU A 142 18.18 -13.98 -10.07
C GLU A 142 18.64 -14.79 -11.28
N LYS A 143 17.69 -15.20 -12.14
CA LYS A 143 18.00 -15.87 -13.42
C LYS A 143 18.65 -14.94 -14.45
N ASP A 144 18.19 -13.70 -14.60
CA ASP A 144 18.74 -12.75 -15.58
C ASP A 144 20.13 -12.22 -15.18
N PHE A 145 20.39 -12.05 -13.89
CA PHE A 145 21.72 -11.66 -13.39
C PHE A 145 22.69 -12.84 -13.25
N GLY A 146 22.22 -14.08 -13.43
CA GLY A 146 23.07 -15.27 -13.50
C GLY A 146 23.93 -15.47 -12.24
N LEU A 147 23.38 -15.14 -11.06
CA LEU A 147 24.09 -15.21 -9.79
C LEU A 147 24.57 -16.64 -9.49
N ASP A 148 23.84 -17.65 -9.96
CA ASP A 148 24.18 -19.08 -9.88
C ASP A 148 25.51 -19.40 -10.58
N GLU A 149 25.77 -18.74 -11.72
CA GLU A 149 26.99 -18.93 -12.50
C GLU A 149 28.19 -18.25 -11.81
N ILE A 150 27.95 -17.10 -11.19
CA ILE A 150 28.97 -16.38 -10.41
C ILE A 150 29.31 -17.15 -9.13
N GLU A 151 28.31 -17.71 -8.44
CA GLU A 151 28.52 -18.50 -7.22
C GLU A 151 29.29 -19.79 -7.52
N GLN A 152 29.00 -20.48 -8.63
CA GLN A 152 29.81 -21.62 -9.08
C GLN A 152 31.25 -21.23 -9.44
N LYS A 153 31.45 -20.11 -10.12
CA LYS A 153 32.80 -19.62 -10.46
C LYS A 153 33.59 -19.26 -9.21
N LEU A 154 32.95 -18.62 -8.22
CA LEU A 154 33.57 -18.30 -6.94
C LEU A 154 33.91 -19.58 -6.15
N ALA A 155 33.01 -20.57 -6.11
CA ALA A 155 33.27 -21.85 -5.44
C ALA A 155 34.44 -22.63 -6.06
N GLN A 156 34.58 -22.60 -7.40
CA GLN A 156 35.74 -23.20 -8.07
C GLN A 156 37.05 -22.45 -7.79
N ILE A 157 37.01 -21.11 -7.73
CA ILE A 157 38.17 -20.30 -7.41
C ILE A 157 38.65 -20.58 -5.98
N ASP A 158 37.72 -20.75 -5.04
CA ASP A 158 38.03 -20.99 -3.62
C ASP A 158 38.70 -22.35 -3.40
N SER A 159 38.19 -23.42 -4.04
CA SER A 159 38.84 -24.74 -4.05
C SER A 159 40.24 -24.68 -4.64
N LYS A 160 40.41 -24.01 -5.79
CA LYS A 160 41.71 -23.93 -6.47
C LYS A 160 42.75 -23.14 -5.67
N ASN A 161 42.31 -22.12 -4.93
CA ASN A 161 43.19 -21.32 -4.08
C ASN A 161 43.59 -22.09 -2.81
N THR A 162 42.66 -22.86 -2.23
CA THR A 162 42.91 -23.71 -1.05
C THR A 162 44.00 -24.75 -1.35
N ASP A 163 43.88 -25.48 -2.46
CA ASP A 163 44.87 -26.49 -2.87
C ASP A 163 46.26 -25.87 -3.16
N SER A 164 46.27 -24.65 -3.73
CA SER A 164 47.50 -23.93 -4.03
C SER A 164 48.24 -23.47 -2.77
N ILE A 165 47.50 -23.08 -1.73
CA ILE A 165 48.07 -22.68 -0.43
C ILE A 165 48.62 -23.89 0.31
N GLU A 166 47.91 -25.02 0.31
CA GLU A 166 48.36 -26.24 0.97
C GLU A 166 49.64 -26.82 0.32
N SER A 167 49.70 -26.82 -1.02
CA SER A 167 50.88 -27.20 -1.78
C SER A 167 52.11 -26.32 -1.47
N LYS A 168 51.91 -25.00 -1.35
CA LYS A 168 53.00 -24.05 -1.02
C LYS A 168 53.46 -24.20 0.43
N ASN A 169 52.54 -24.43 1.36
CA ASN A 169 52.87 -24.64 2.77
C ASN A 169 53.64 -25.94 2.99
N ALA A 170 53.22 -27.04 2.34
CA ALA A 170 53.92 -28.33 2.38
C ALA A 170 55.34 -28.25 1.77
N ALA A 171 55.52 -27.45 0.71
CA ALA A 171 56.84 -27.20 0.12
C ALA A 171 57.74 -26.35 1.02
N CYS A 172 57.16 -25.41 1.78
CA CYS A 172 57.87 -24.56 2.74
C CYS A 172 58.35 -25.36 3.97
N GLU A 173 57.50 -26.25 4.51
CA GLU A 173 57.86 -27.13 5.63
C GLU A 173 59.04 -28.06 5.30
N ARG A 174 59.11 -28.58 4.06
CA ARG A 174 60.25 -29.39 3.61
C ARG A 174 61.57 -28.61 3.56
N LYS A 175 61.55 -27.30 3.31
CA LYS A 175 62.77 -26.46 3.31
C LYS A 175 63.22 -26.06 4.71
N ASN A 176 62.30 -25.96 5.67
CA ASN A 176 62.62 -25.57 7.05
C ASN A 176 63.00 -26.76 7.95
N GLY A 177 62.60 -27.99 7.60
CA GLY A 177 62.95 -29.23 8.33
C GLY A 177 64.32 -29.84 8.02
N GLY A 178 65.10 -29.23 7.10
CA GLY A 178 66.41 -29.74 6.65
C GLY A 178 67.63 -29.02 7.22
N GLN A 179 67.45 -28.06 8.15
CA GLN A 179 68.55 -27.42 8.88
C GLN A 179 68.46 -27.74 10.37
N LYS A 180 68.85 -28.94 10.75
CA LYS A 180 69.37 -29.26 12.09
C LYS A 180 70.50 -30.27 11.96
#